data_AF-A0A2S7K485-F1
#
_entry.id   AF-A0A2S7K485-F1
#
_cell.length_a   1.000
_cell.length_b   1.000
_cell.length_c   1.000
_cell.angle_alpha   90.00
_cell.angle_beta   90.00
_cell.angle_gamma   90.00
#
_symmetry.space_group_name_H-M   'P 1'
#
loop_
_entity.id
_entity.type
_entity.pdbx_description
1 polymer ?
#
loop_
_entity_poly.entity_id
_entity_poly.type
_entity_poly.pdbx_seq_one_letter_code
_entity_poly.pdbx_strand_id
1 'polypeptide(L)' 'MADKPSDSQLRLLLAQFLFAHNVDIETLYNALGADLSAADPEAVSHMAGIIDGVTLATAKIRAHGIDNWAKS' A
#
# COMPACT_ATOMS: atom_id res chain seq x y z
N MET A 1 22.98 14.51 -4.75
CA MET A 1 21.80 14.83 -3.93
C MET A 1 20.80 13.71 -4.14
N ALA A 2 20.29 13.09 -3.08
CA ALA A 2 19.16 12.18 -3.23
C ALA A 2 17.98 13.04 -3.69
N ASP A 3 17.52 12.85 -4.92
CA ASP A 3 16.33 13.54 -5.43
C ASP A 3 15.19 13.33 -4.43
N LYS A 4 14.60 14.43 -3.97
CA LYS A 4 13.48 14.35 -3.05
C LYS A 4 12.37 13.61 -3.80
N PRO A 5 11.88 12.47 -3.27
CA PRO A 5 10.84 11.72 -3.95
C PRO A 5 9.62 12.62 -4.16
N SER A 6 9.00 12.51 -5.32
CA SER A 6 7.75 13.21 -5.62
C SER A 6 6.65 12.76 -4.67
N ASP A 7 5.61 13.57 -4.50
CA ASP A 7 4.49 13.23 -3.60
C ASP A 7 3.85 11.88 -3.97
N SER A 8 3.78 11.55 -5.26
CA SER A 8 3.33 10.24 -5.74
C SER A 8 4.26 9.10 -5.32
N GLN A 9 5.59 9.31 -5.36
CA GLN A 9 6.56 8.32 -4.89
C GLN A 9 6.50 8.14 -3.37
N LEU A 10 6.30 9.22 -2.62
CA LEU A 10 6.11 9.16 -1.17
C LEU A 10 4.84 8.38 -0.79
N ARG A 11 3.72 8.64 -1.48
CA ARG A 11 2.47 7.89 -1.31
C ARG A 11 2.65 6.40 -1.61
N LEU A 12 3.42 6.07 -2.65
CA LEU A 12 3.73 4.68 -3.01
C LEU A 12 4.58 3.99 -1.95
N LEU A 13 5.64 4.63 -1.46
CA LEU A 13 6.49 4.07 -0.41
C LEU A 13 5.71 3.88 0.90
N LEU A 14 4.84 4.84 1.25
CA LEU A 14 3.99 4.75 2.43
C LEU A 14 2.97 3.61 2.30
N ALA A 15 2.30 3.47 1.15
CA ALA A 15 1.37 2.38 0.89
C ALA A 15 2.05 1.00 0.97
N GLN A 16 3.27 0.86 0.44
CA GLN A 16 4.06 -0.36 0.55
C GLN A 16 4.44 -0.68 2.00
N PHE A 17 4.81 0.33 2.79
CA PHE A 17 5.10 0.18 4.21
C PHE A 17 3.86 -0.29 4.99
N LEU A 18 2.71 0.35 4.76
CA LEU A 18 1.44 -0.01 5.38
C LEU A 18 1.06 -1.48 5.08
N PHE A 19 1.18 -1.88 3.81
CA PHE A 19 0.94 -3.27 3.41
C PHE A 19 1.90 -4.26 4.09
N ALA A 20 3.20 -3.97 4.10
CA ALA A 20 4.21 -4.86 4.69
C ALA A 20 4.04 -5.06 6.21
N HIS A 21 3.50 -4.06 6.90
CA HIS A 21 3.23 -4.11 8.34
C HIS A 21 1.78 -4.48 8.68
N ASN A 22 0.94 -4.77 7.69
CA ASN A 22 -0.49 -5.07 7.86
C ASN A 22 -1.21 -3.97 8.68
N VAL A 23 -0.92 -2.71 8.34
CA VAL A 23 -1.52 -1.51 8.96
C VAL A 23 -2.42 -0.84 7.94
N ASP A 24 -3.67 -0.62 8.32
CA ASP A 24 -4.63 0.09 7.47
C ASP A 24 -4.43 1.61 7.55
N ILE A 25 -4.81 2.33 6.49
CA ILE A 25 -4.72 3.80 6.44
C ILE A 25 -5.49 4.42 7.62
N GLU A 26 -6.68 3.92 7.94
CA GLU A 26 -7.47 4.40 9.08
C GLU A 26 -6.71 4.23 10.41
N THR A 27 -6.04 3.10 10.60
CA THR A 27 -5.23 2.83 11.80
C THR A 27 -4.06 3.81 11.91
N LEU A 28 -3.40 4.14 10.79
CA LEU A 28 -2.34 5.15 10.75
C LEU A 28 -2.88 6.55 11.14
N TYR A 29 -3.99 6.97 10.56
CA TYR A 29 -4.60 8.28 10.84
C TYR A 29 -5.02 8.40 12.31
N ASN A 30 -5.67 7.36 12.84
CA ASN A 30 -6.02 7.28 14.26
C ASN A 30 -4.78 7.35 15.18
N ALA A 31 -3.68 6.67 14.84
CA ALA A 31 -2.45 6.70 15.61
C ALA A 31 -1.77 8.09 15.60
N LEU A 32 -1.94 8.85 14.52
CA LEU A 32 -1.46 10.23 14.39
C LEU A 32 -2.40 11.25 15.06
N GLY A 33 -3.55 10.80 15.59
CA GLY A 33 -4.58 11.68 16.13
C GLY A 33 -5.26 12.55 15.07
N ALA A 34 -5.19 12.13 13.81
CA ALA A 34 -5.76 12.82 12.66
C ALA A 34 -7.02 12.09 12.19
N ASP A 35 -8.07 12.84 11.88
CA ASP A 35 -9.26 12.27 11.27
C ASP A 35 -9.00 12.01 9.78
N LEU A 36 -9.32 10.80 9.33
CA LEU A 36 -9.26 10.42 7.92
C LEU A 36 -10.17 11.32 7.06
N SER A 37 -11.25 11.85 7.62
CA SER A 37 -12.16 12.77 6.92
C SER A 37 -11.53 14.13 6.59
N ALA A 38 -10.49 14.51 7.33
CA ALA A 38 -9.72 15.75 7.10
C ALA A 38 -8.55 15.55 6.12
N ALA A 39 -8.29 14.29 5.72
CA ALA A 39 -7.25 13.96 4.76
C ALA A 39 -7.66 14.32 3.33
N ASP A 40 -6.66 14.61 2.48
CA ASP A 40 -6.88 14.77 1.05
C ASP A 40 -7.47 13.47 0.44
N PRO A 41 -8.71 13.49 -0.06
CA PRO A 41 -9.37 12.29 -0.59
C PRO A 41 -8.62 11.69 -1.77
N GLU A 42 -7.94 12.52 -2.58
CA GLU A 42 -7.16 12.05 -3.73
C GLU A 42 -5.93 11.27 -3.25
N ALA A 43 -5.24 11.77 -2.22
CA ALA A 43 -4.10 11.09 -1.62
C ALA A 43 -4.49 9.75 -0.97
N VAL A 44 -5.60 9.73 -0.22
CA VAL A 44 -6.12 8.50 0.41
C VAL A 44 -6.54 7.48 -0.63
N SER A 45 -7.28 7.90 -1.66
CA SER A 45 -7.72 7.04 -2.77
C SER A 45 -6.53 6.46 -3.54
N HIS A 46 -5.51 7.27 -3.82
CA HIS A 46 -4.31 6.82 -4.50
C HIS A 46 -3.55 5.76 -3.67
N MET A 47 -3.37 5.98 -2.36
CA MET A 47 -2.73 5.00 -1.48
C MET A 47 -3.54 3.70 -1.38
N ALA A 48 -4.86 3.79 -1.25
CA ALA A 48 -5.74 2.62 -1.23
C ALA A 48 -5.62 1.81 -2.53
N GLY A 49 -5.63 2.47 -3.69
CA GLY A 49 -5.46 1.80 -4.99
C GLY A 49 -4.11 1.09 -5.14
N ILE A 50 -3.04 1.65 -4.56
CA ILE A 50 -1.72 0.98 -4.52
C ILE A 50 -1.77 -0.27 -3.63
N ILE A 51 -2.35 -0.17 -2.43
CA ILE A 51 -2.49 -1.30 -1.50
C ILE A 51 -3.32 -2.42 -2.13
N ASP A 52 -4.43 -2.09 -2.77
CA ASP A 52 -5.27 -3.06 -3.49
C ASP A 52 -4.53 -3.74 -4.63
N GLY A 53 -3.77 -2.96 -5.42
CA GLY A 53 -2.94 -3.47 -6.50
C GLY A 53 -1.84 -4.43 -6.02
N VAL A 54 -1.15 -4.08 -4.91
CA VAL A 54 -0.14 -4.94 -4.28
C VAL A 54 -0.78 -6.21 -3.73
N THR A 55 -1.90 -6.10 -3.04
CA THR A 55 -2.65 -7.25 -2.49
C THR A 55 -3.06 -8.23 -3.60
N LEU A 56 -3.62 -7.71 -4.70
CA LEU A 56 -4.00 -8.52 -5.86
C LEU A 56 -2.79 -9.20 -6.50
N ALA A 57 -1.67 -8.50 -6.65
CA ALA A 57 -0.45 -9.06 -7.19
C ALA A 57 0.12 -10.16 -6.28
N THR A 58 0.16 -9.93 -4.96
CA THR A 58 0.59 -10.93 -3.97
C THR A 58 -0.31 -12.16 -3.99
N ALA A 59 -1.63 -11.98 -4.06
CA ALA A 59 -2.58 -13.09 -4.15
C ALA A 59 -2.37 -13.91 -5.43
N LYS A 60 -2.17 -13.26 -6.59
CA LYS A 60 -1.88 -13.92 -7.86
C LYS A 60 -0.54 -14.66 -7.84
N ILE A 61 0.51 -14.07 -7.28
CA ILE A 61 1.81 -14.72 -7.12
C ILE A 61 1.69 -15.93 -6.19
N ARG A 62 0.93 -15.83 -5.09
CA ARG A 62 0.71 -16.97 -4.19
C ARG A 62 -0.05 -18.09 -4.88
N ALA A 63 -1.12 -17.77 -5.62
CA ALA A 63 -1.90 -18.76 -6.35
C ALA A 63 -1.05 -19.44 -7.45
N HIS A 64 -0.53 -18.66 -8.39
CA HIS A 64 0.17 -19.20 -9.56
C HIS A 64 1.62 -19.62 -9.28
N GLY A 65 2.31 -18.98 -8.34
CA GLY A 65 3.69 -19.32 -7.98
C GLY A 65 3.79 -20.65 -7.24
N ILE A 66 2.80 -21.00 -6.42
CA ILE A 66 2.71 -22.33 -5.80
C ILE A 66 2.30 -23.37 -6.86
N ASP A 67 1.33 -23.04 -7.73
CA ASP A 67 0.90 -23.93 -8.81
C ASP A 67 2.03 -24.30 -9.80
N ASN A 68 2.98 -23.38 -10.01
CA ASN A 68 4.13 -23.63 -10.89
C ASN A 68 5.28 -24.38 -10.18
N TRP A 69 5.39 -24.27 -8.85
CA TRP A 69 6.39 -24.99 -8.05
C TRP A 69 5.98 -26.44 -7.76
N ALA A 70 4.68 -26.69 -7.49
CA ALA A 70 4.14 -28.02 -7.20
C ALA A 70 3.97 -28.93 -8.43
N LYS A 71 4.37 -28.46 -9.62
CA LYS A 71 4.34 -29.23 -10.88
C LYS A 71 5.71 -29.78 -11.32
N SER A 72 6.78 -29.60 -10.53
CA SER A 72 8.08 -30.28 -10.73
C SER A 72 8.19 -31.56 -9.93
#